data_AF-A0A926ZAD5-F1
#
_entry.id   AF-A0A926ZAD5-F1
#
_cell.length_a   1.000
_cell.length_b   1.000
_cell.length_c   1.000
_cell.angle_alpha   90.00
_cell.angle_beta   90.00
_cell.angle_gamma   90.00
#
_symmetry.space_group_name_H-M   'P 1'
#
loop_
_entity.id
_entity.type
_entity.pdbx_description
1 polymer ?
#
loop_
_entity_poly.entity_id
_entity_poly.type
_entity_poly.pdbx_seq_one_letter_code
_entity_poly.pdbx_strand_id
1 'polypeptide(L)'
;MHYNQSASSDPSGSPTQQDLRNLLDHYFSIAHLNDRLQDLPHQFHHPQCRPWTPIDWQAIALDQIVGIQPQVFLSILRGAIDTEAPIRGYTQTSRQYLEPIDPRMARFVGGVVGEDGQLLEPGLWEKEERQHTPALLKVYSQLTGEKVIPQPHRVRAYQAEANPTVALYRHGLHRVATEYGAACLYLWLMAHTTGPLQAVLHELLLDEINHMAKFWGFGIWAYPNSSLPHIGWTLLQTMQGRVGYQRDRSSLVGTLQRMTDVLGWQAWSARNRWTFTLTCFHALGRLSRWNQHLTPAFLQDLLGESPCHCSKENF
;
A
#
# COMPACT_ATOMS: atom_id res chain seq x y z
N MET A 1 -30.21 13.11 -52.11
CA MET A 1 -31.29 13.15 -51.10
C MET A 1 -31.13 11.90 -50.24
N HIS A 2 -30.52 12.04 -49.06
CA HIS A 2 -31.20 11.97 -47.74
C HIS A 2 -31.76 10.55 -47.47
N TYR A 3 -31.43 9.80 -46.40
CA TYR A 3 -30.91 10.14 -45.07
C TYR A 3 -30.21 8.92 -44.42
N ASN A 4 -29.30 9.22 -43.50
CA ASN A 4 -28.61 8.33 -42.55
C ASN A 4 -29.53 7.40 -41.76
N GLN A 5 -29.01 6.22 -41.39
CA GLN A 5 -29.12 5.75 -40.00
C GLN A 5 -27.72 5.53 -39.44
N SER A 6 -27.32 6.49 -38.60
CA SER A 6 -26.18 6.43 -37.70
C SER A 6 -26.40 5.33 -36.67
N ALA A 7 -25.57 4.30 -36.70
CA ALA A 7 -25.37 3.46 -35.53
C ALA A 7 -24.77 4.34 -34.42
N SER A 8 -25.54 4.50 -33.35
CA SER A 8 -25.11 5.19 -32.13
C SER A 8 -23.91 4.47 -31.53
N SER A 9 -22.75 5.10 -31.60
CA SER A 9 -21.56 4.73 -30.83
C SER A 9 -21.79 5.14 -29.38
N ASP A 10 -22.25 4.21 -28.55
CA ASP A 10 -22.17 4.34 -27.10
C ASP A 10 -20.69 4.36 -26.67
N PRO A 11 -20.28 5.25 -25.75
CA PRO A 11 -18.89 5.34 -25.29
C PRO A 11 -18.62 4.29 -24.21
N SER A 12 -18.75 3.00 -24.52
CA SER A 12 -18.32 1.94 -23.62
C SER A 12 -16.79 1.85 -23.66
N GLY A 13 -16.13 2.25 -22.57
CA GLY A 13 -14.67 2.15 -22.42
C GLY A 13 -14.12 0.74 -22.69
N SER A 14 -12.81 0.62 -22.97
CA SER A 14 -12.21 -0.68 -23.30
C SER A 14 -12.44 -1.72 -22.18
N PRO A 15 -12.54 -3.04 -22.47
CA PRO A 15 -12.82 -4.08 -21.47
C PRO A 15 -12.02 -3.94 -20.16
N THR A 16 -10.71 -3.72 -20.25
CA THR A 16 -9.82 -3.47 -19.10
C THR A 16 -10.24 -2.29 -18.21
N GLN A 17 -10.81 -1.22 -18.78
CA GLN A 17 -11.30 -0.09 -18.00
C GLN A 17 -12.58 -0.43 -17.24
N GLN A 18 -13.44 -1.26 -17.83
CA GLN A 18 -14.62 -1.76 -17.13
C GLN A 18 -14.21 -2.70 -16.00
N ASP A 19 -13.25 -3.59 -16.25
CA ASP A 19 -12.70 -4.49 -15.25
C ASP A 19 -12.06 -3.70 -14.09
N LEU A 20 -11.22 -2.70 -14.38
CA LEU A 20 -10.63 -1.84 -13.35
C LEU A 20 -11.68 -1.13 -12.49
N ARG A 21 -12.75 -0.62 -13.10
CA ARG A 21 -13.86 0.00 -12.34
C ARG A 21 -14.53 -0.99 -11.42
N ASN A 22 -14.85 -2.19 -11.92
CA ASN A 22 -15.47 -3.24 -11.13
C ASN A 22 -14.57 -3.68 -9.96
N LEU A 23 -13.26 -3.85 -10.21
CA LEU A 23 -12.27 -4.18 -9.18
C LEU A 23 -12.20 -3.06 -8.11
N LEU A 24 -12.12 -1.80 -8.52
CA LEU A 24 -12.14 -0.66 -7.60
C LEU A 24 -13.43 -0.58 -6.79
N ASP A 25 -14.58 -0.75 -7.42
CA ASP A 25 -15.88 -0.74 -6.75
C ASP A 25 -16.01 -1.86 -5.71
N HIS A 26 -15.39 -3.01 -5.96
CA HIS A 26 -15.39 -4.13 -5.03
C HIS A 26 -14.42 -3.91 -3.86
N TYR A 27 -13.13 -3.79 -4.18
CA TYR A 27 -12.03 -3.84 -3.21
C TYR A 27 -11.85 -2.53 -2.43
N PHE A 28 -12.19 -1.38 -3.02
CA PHE A 28 -12.20 -0.08 -2.35
C PHE A 28 -13.62 0.35 -1.94
N SER A 29 -14.56 -0.59 -1.81
CA SER A 29 -15.87 -0.30 -1.23
C SER A 29 -15.73 0.09 0.25
N ILE A 30 -16.63 0.96 0.71
CA ILE A 30 -16.71 1.34 2.14
C ILE A 30 -16.86 0.11 3.02
N ALA A 31 -17.69 -0.85 2.61
CA ALA A 31 -17.90 -2.08 3.35
C ALA A 31 -16.61 -2.90 3.49
N HIS A 32 -15.87 -3.08 2.39
CA HIS A 32 -14.63 -3.85 2.39
C HIS A 32 -13.54 -3.18 3.23
N LEU A 33 -13.37 -1.86 3.10
CA LEU A 33 -12.38 -1.10 3.87
C LEU A 33 -12.74 -1.02 5.36
N ASN A 34 -14.02 -0.86 5.70
CA ASN A 34 -14.48 -0.92 7.09
C ASN A 34 -14.22 -2.29 7.70
N ASP A 35 -14.53 -3.38 7.00
CA ASP A 35 -14.31 -4.72 7.51
C ASP A 35 -12.83 -4.95 7.87
N ARG A 36 -11.91 -4.54 6.98
CA ARG A 36 -10.46 -4.62 7.25
C ARG A 36 -10.04 -3.81 8.48
N LEU A 37 -10.57 -2.59 8.63
CA LEU A 37 -10.25 -1.75 9.78
C LEU A 37 -10.86 -2.30 11.08
N GLN A 38 -12.08 -2.83 11.03
CA GLN A 38 -12.80 -3.36 12.18
C GLN A 38 -12.18 -4.64 12.76
N ASP A 39 -11.41 -5.39 11.96
CA ASP A 39 -10.64 -6.55 12.42
C ASP A 39 -9.38 -6.15 13.22
N LEU A 40 -8.92 -4.89 13.13
CA LEU A 40 -7.67 -4.45 13.77
C LEU A 40 -7.63 -4.70 15.30
N PRO A 41 -8.65 -4.32 16.10
CA PRO A 41 -8.64 -4.60 17.54
C PRO A 41 -8.58 -6.10 17.84
N HIS A 42 -9.28 -6.93 17.07
CA HIS A 42 -9.24 -8.37 17.23
C HIS A 42 -7.82 -8.90 16.98
N GLN A 43 -7.15 -8.42 15.94
CA GLN A 43 -5.77 -8.80 15.62
C GLN A 43 -4.73 -8.33 16.64
N PHE A 44 -5.00 -7.28 17.43
CA PHE A 44 -4.14 -6.93 18.56
C PHE A 44 -4.13 -8.02 19.63
N HIS A 45 -5.25 -8.72 19.82
CA HIS A 45 -5.40 -9.78 20.82
C HIS A 45 -5.08 -11.18 20.26
N HIS A 46 -5.49 -11.43 19.03
CA HIS A 46 -5.39 -12.72 18.35
C HIS A 46 -4.75 -12.54 16.98
N PRO A 47 -3.44 -12.26 16.92
CA PRO A 47 -2.76 -12.02 15.65
C PRO A 47 -2.73 -13.30 14.81
N GLN A 48 -3.43 -13.29 13.68
CA GLN A 48 -3.49 -14.40 12.74
C GLN A 48 -3.27 -13.90 11.32
N CYS A 49 -2.32 -14.49 10.62
CA CYS A 49 -2.09 -14.20 9.21
C CYS A 49 -3.30 -14.66 8.40
N ARG A 50 -3.72 -13.81 7.46
CA ARG A 50 -4.69 -14.23 6.47
C ARG A 50 -4.15 -15.43 5.68
N PRO A 51 -4.86 -16.57 5.64
CA PRO A 51 -4.44 -17.67 4.78
C PRO A 51 -4.67 -17.29 3.32
N TRP A 52 -3.63 -17.46 2.50
CA TRP A 52 -3.77 -17.34 1.05
C TRP A 52 -4.55 -18.52 0.49
N THR A 53 -5.38 -18.27 -0.52
CA THR A 53 -6.03 -19.37 -1.24
C THR A 53 -4.99 -20.23 -1.97
N PRO A 54 -5.23 -21.54 -2.16
CA PRO A 54 -4.30 -22.39 -2.91
C PRO A 54 -4.12 -21.90 -4.35
N ILE A 55 -2.86 -21.71 -4.76
CA ILE A 55 -2.48 -21.27 -6.11
C ILE A 55 -1.87 -22.44 -6.88
N ASP A 56 -2.37 -22.68 -8.10
CA ASP A 56 -1.72 -23.59 -9.05
C ASP A 56 -0.49 -22.92 -9.67
N TRP A 57 0.62 -23.00 -8.95
CA TRP A 57 1.87 -22.38 -9.34
C TRP A 57 2.47 -22.92 -10.64
N GLN A 58 2.11 -24.14 -11.07
CA GLN A 58 2.67 -24.75 -12.28
C GLN A 58 1.91 -24.34 -13.54
N ALA A 59 0.69 -23.84 -13.38
CA ALA A 59 -0.12 -23.30 -14.47
C ALA A 59 0.10 -21.80 -14.71
N ILE A 60 1.07 -21.17 -14.04
CA ILE A 60 1.46 -19.78 -14.32
C ILE A 60 2.23 -19.72 -15.64
N ALA A 61 1.77 -18.90 -16.59
CA ALA A 61 2.33 -18.81 -17.93
C ALA A 61 2.28 -17.38 -18.51
N LEU A 62 3.15 -17.09 -19.48
CA LEU A 62 3.31 -15.74 -20.07
C LEU A 62 2.07 -15.24 -20.82
N ASP A 63 1.26 -16.15 -21.38
CA ASP A 63 0.02 -15.82 -22.09
C ASP A 63 -1.09 -15.32 -21.16
N GLN A 64 -0.92 -15.47 -19.83
CA GLN A 64 -1.79 -14.90 -18.82
C GLN A 64 -1.59 -13.39 -18.64
N ILE A 65 -0.54 -12.80 -19.21
CA ILE A 65 -0.33 -11.35 -19.20
C ILE A 65 -1.12 -10.73 -20.36
N VAL A 66 -2.08 -9.85 -20.06
CA VAL A 66 -3.01 -9.29 -21.04
C VAL A 66 -2.95 -7.76 -21.10
N GLY A 67 -2.94 -7.20 -22.30
CA GLY A 67 -3.02 -5.75 -22.52
C GLY A 67 -1.76 -4.95 -22.16
N ILE A 68 -0.71 -5.61 -21.66
CA ILE A 68 0.62 -5.02 -21.42
C ILE A 68 1.71 -5.91 -22.00
N GLN A 69 2.85 -5.32 -22.36
CA GLN A 69 3.99 -6.09 -22.85
C GLN A 69 4.59 -6.92 -21.70
N PRO A 70 4.89 -8.22 -21.90
CA PRO A 70 5.45 -9.07 -20.85
C PRO A 70 6.72 -8.50 -20.22
N GLN A 71 7.58 -7.86 -21.00
CA GLN A 71 8.81 -7.25 -20.47
C GLN A 71 8.54 -6.09 -19.51
N VAL A 72 7.49 -5.31 -19.74
CA VAL A 72 7.07 -4.26 -18.81
C VAL A 72 6.56 -4.90 -17.51
N PHE A 73 5.73 -5.95 -17.62
CA PHE A 73 5.24 -6.69 -16.45
C PHE A 73 6.39 -7.30 -15.63
N LEU A 74 7.35 -7.95 -16.28
CA LEU A 74 8.52 -8.53 -15.62
C LEU A 74 9.41 -7.47 -14.96
N SER A 75 9.56 -6.29 -15.59
CA SER A 75 10.27 -5.15 -14.98
C SER A 75 9.56 -4.67 -13.70
N ILE A 76 8.22 -4.62 -13.72
CA ILE A 76 7.42 -4.25 -12.55
C ILE A 76 7.59 -5.28 -11.43
N LEU A 77 7.52 -6.58 -11.75
CA LEU A 77 7.72 -7.64 -10.75
C LEU A 77 9.10 -7.55 -10.12
N ARG A 78 10.15 -7.30 -10.90
CA ARG A 78 11.50 -7.12 -10.38
C ARG A 78 11.58 -5.93 -9.43
N GLY A 79 10.97 -4.81 -9.81
CA GLY A 79 10.88 -3.64 -8.94
C GLY A 79 10.11 -3.89 -7.63
N ALA A 80 9.00 -4.63 -7.71
CA ALA A 80 8.24 -5.05 -6.53
C ALA A 80 9.10 -5.95 -5.62
N ILE A 81 9.79 -6.95 -6.17
CA ILE A 81 10.72 -7.83 -5.40
C ILE A 81 11.75 -7.00 -4.62
N ASP A 82 12.39 -6.02 -5.26
CA ASP A 82 13.41 -5.19 -4.64
C ASP A 82 12.82 -4.24 -3.56
N THR A 83 11.55 -3.87 -3.73
CA THR A 83 10.79 -3.07 -2.75
C THR A 83 10.38 -3.90 -1.55
N GLU A 84 9.88 -5.13 -1.72
CA GLU A 84 9.41 -5.97 -0.60
C GLU A 84 10.56 -6.62 0.19
N ALA A 85 11.69 -6.90 -0.46
CA ALA A 85 12.78 -7.71 0.12
C ALA A 85 13.29 -7.25 1.51
N PRO A 86 13.43 -5.95 1.82
CA PRO A 86 13.92 -5.51 3.13
C PRO A 86 12.80 -5.33 4.18
N ILE A 87 11.71 -6.09 4.10
CA ILE A 87 10.53 -5.98 4.99
C ILE A 87 10.87 -5.95 6.49
N ARG A 88 11.83 -6.77 6.95
CA ARG A 88 12.27 -6.78 8.35
C ARG A 88 12.72 -5.39 8.80
N GLY A 89 13.44 -4.67 7.95
CA GLY A 89 13.87 -3.32 8.31
C GLY A 89 12.71 -2.34 8.34
N TYR A 90 11.77 -2.40 7.40
CA TYR A 90 10.60 -1.51 7.39
C TYR A 90 9.70 -1.71 8.61
N THR A 91 9.50 -2.97 9.00
CA THR A 91 8.71 -3.35 10.18
C THR A 91 9.37 -2.91 11.48
N GLN A 92 10.69 -3.07 11.63
CA GLN A 92 11.39 -2.59 12.81
C GLN A 92 11.44 -1.07 12.90
N THR A 93 11.71 -0.36 11.81
CA THR A 93 11.65 1.11 11.81
C THR A 93 10.25 1.60 12.19
N SER A 94 9.19 0.98 11.64
CA SER A 94 7.81 1.35 11.96
C SER A 94 7.44 1.07 13.41
N ARG A 95 7.87 -0.08 13.96
CA ARG A 95 7.72 -0.41 15.38
C ARG A 95 8.35 0.66 16.27
N GLN A 96 9.57 1.11 15.96
CA GLN A 96 10.27 2.13 16.75
C GLN A 96 9.53 3.48 16.78
N TYR A 97 8.87 3.87 15.68
CA TYR A 97 8.03 5.07 15.67
C TYR A 97 6.72 4.90 16.46
N LEU A 98 6.16 3.68 16.48
CA LEU A 98 4.88 3.38 17.13
C LEU A 98 5.00 3.11 18.63
N GLU A 99 6.08 2.47 19.06
CA GLU A 99 6.31 2.03 20.44
C GLU A 99 6.07 3.09 21.51
N PRO A 100 6.52 4.36 21.38
CA PRO A 100 6.26 5.39 22.38
C PRO A 100 4.82 5.92 22.38
N ILE A 101 4.00 5.61 21.37
CA ILE A 101 2.65 6.19 21.18
C ILE A 101 1.55 5.15 21.34
N ASP A 102 1.64 4.01 20.64
CA ASP A 102 0.70 2.89 20.76
C ASP A 102 1.47 1.56 20.70
N PRO A 103 1.77 0.95 21.87
CA PRO A 103 2.48 -0.33 21.95
C PRO A 103 1.74 -1.50 21.28
N ARG A 104 0.40 -1.45 21.18
CA ARG A 104 -0.39 -2.51 20.54
C ARG A 104 -0.13 -2.50 19.04
N MET A 105 -0.17 -1.32 18.43
CA MET A 105 0.15 -1.14 17.01
C MET A 105 1.64 -1.43 16.74
N ALA A 106 2.55 -1.04 17.65
CA ALA A 106 3.96 -1.39 17.53
C ALA A 106 4.18 -2.91 17.48
N ARG A 107 3.54 -3.66 18.38
CA ARG A 107 3.57 -5.13 18.39
C ARG A 107 2.93 -5.73 17.14
N PHE A 108 1.78 -5.19 16.70
CA PHE A 108 1.13 -5.63 15.46
C PHE A 108 2.06 -5.51 14.24
N VAL A 109 2.78 -4.38 14.13
CA VAL A 109 3.64 -4.07 12.99
C VAL A 109 4.97 -4.82 13.02
N GLY A 110 5.77 -4.66 14.08
CA GLY A 110 7.13 -5.19 14.13
C GLY A 110 7.38 -6.17 15.27
N GLY A 111 6.34 -6.53 16.02
CA GLY A 111 6.41 -7.62 17.01
C GLY A 111 7.05 -7.22 18.33
N VAL A 112 7.64 -8.22 19.00
CA VAL A 112 8.24 -8.08 20.34
C VAL A 112 9.75 -8.17 20.23
N VAL A 113 10.43 -7.16 20.78
CA VAL A 113 11.89 -7.08 20.87
C VAL A 113 12.30 -7.21 22.33
N GLY A 114 13.34 -8.01 22.60
CA GLY A 114 13.92 -8.21 23.92
C GLY A 114 14.80 -7.03 24.36
N GLU A 115 15.24 -7.05 25.61
CA GLU A 115 16.10 -5.99 26.19
C GLU A 115 17.45 -5.85 25.47
N ASP A 116 17.93 -6.91 24.85
CA ASP A 116 19.15 -6.96 24.03
C ASP A 116 18.96 -6.42 22.60
N GLY A 117 17.75 -5.96 22.27
CA GLY A 117 17.39 -5.50 20.93
C GLY A 117 17.13 -6.62 19.93
N GLN A 118 17.17 -7.90 20.35
CA GLN A 118 16.85 -9.02 19.48
C GLN A 118 15.34 -9.20 19.34
N LEU A 119 14.91 -9.56 18.14
CA LEU A 119 13.51 -9.85 17.92
C LEU A 119 13.14 -11.22 18.50
N LEU A 120 12.17 -11.23 19.40
CA LEU A 120 11.61 -12.42 20.01
C LEU A 120 10.44 -12.98 19.20
N GLU A 121 9.55 -12.11 18.73
CA GLU A 121 8.39 -12.50 17.94
C GLU A 121 8.16 -11.48 16.80
N PRO A 122 8.03 -11.89 15.53
CA PRO A 122 7.64 -10.95 14.46
C PRO A 122 6.20 -10.48 14.63
N GLY A 123 5.94 -9.24 14.20
CA GLY A 123 4.59 -8.68 14.15
C GLY A 123 3.71 -9.40 13.13
N LEU A 124 2.40 -9.25 13.25
CA LEU A 124 1.46 -9.83 12.28
C LEU A 124 1.66 -9.25 10.88
N TRP A 125 1.78 -7.91 10.77
CA TRP A 125 2.05 -7.26 9.49
C TRP A 125 3.32 -7.82 8.85
N GLU A 126 4.41 -7.94 9.61
CA GLU A 126 5.63 -8.54 9.10
C GLU A 126 5.44 -10.00 8.65
N LYS A 127 4.69 -10.80 9.40
CA LYS A 127 4.43 -12.21 9.02
C LYS A 127 3.68 -12.29 7.68
N GLU A 128 2.72 -11.39 7.44
CA GLU A 128 1.97 -11.33 6.18
C GLU A 128 2.87 -10.91 5.01
N GLU A 129 3.58 -9.79 5.16
CA GLU A 129 4.47 -9.21 4.16
C GLU A 129 5.63 -10.12 3.73
N ARG A 130 6.11 -10.99 4.64
CA ARG A 130 7.12 -12.01 4.33
C ARG A 130 6.69 -13.00 3.25
N GLN A 131 5.40 -13.10 2.95
CA GLN A 131 4.88 -13.97 1.89
C GLN A 131 5.06 -13.34 0.50
N HIS A 132 5.18 -12.02 0.42
CA HIS A 132 5.13 -11.29 -0.86
C HIS A 132 6.38 -11.52 -1.70
N THR A 133 7.58 -11.28 -1.15
CA THR A 133 8.82 -11.47 -1.91
C THR A 133 8.97 -12.91 -2.44
N PRO A 134 8.74 -13.98 -1.63
CA PRO A 134 8.76 -15.35 -2.14
C PRO A 134 7.74 -15.62 -3.26
N ALA A 135 6.52 -15.08 -3.13
CA ALA A 135 5.49 -15.22 -4.16
C ALA A 135 5.91 -14.55 -5.48
N LEU A 136 6.39 -13.30 -5.42
CA LEU A 136 6.85 -12.54 -6.57
C LEU A 136 8.06 -13.20 -7.25
N LEU A 137 9.04 -13.67 -6.46
CA LEU A 137 10.18 -14.44 -6.97
C LEU A 137 9.74 -15.71 -7.70
N LYS A 138 8.75 -16.42 -7.16
CA LYS A 138 8.22 -17.64 -7.76
C LYS A 138 7.48 -17.35 -9.06
N VAL A 139 6.66 -16.29 -9.10
CA VAL A 139 6.03 -15.82 -10.34
C VAL A 139 7.09 -15.50 -11.38
N TYR A 140 8.09 -14.68 -11.04
CA TYR A 140 9.14 -14.30 -11.97
C TYR A 140 9.87 -15.54 -12.52
N SER A 141 10.24 -16.47 -11.64
CA SER A 141 10.93 -17.70 -12.04
C SER A 141 10.08 -18.61 -12.93
N GLN A 142 8.76 -18.68 -12.70
CA GLN A 142 7.86 -19.45 -13.57
C GLN A 142 7.72 -18.81 -14.96
N LEU A 143 7.62 -17.49 -15.03
CA LEU A 143 7.45 -16.77 -16.30
C LEU A 143 8.72 -16.71 -17.15
N THR A 144 9.91 -16.79 -16.53
CA THR A 144 11.19 -16.56 -17.22
C THR A 144 12.12 -17.78 -17.23
N GLY A 145 11.94 -18.72 -16.31
CA GLY A 145 12.94 -19.76 -16.01
C GLY A 145 14.16 -19.25 -15.23
N GLU A 146 14.24 -17.95 -14.95
CA GLU A 146 15.39 -17.32 -14.30
C GLU A 146 15.18 -17.13 -12.80
N LYS A 147 16.28 -17.16 -12.04
CA LYS A 147 16.27 -16.79 -10.62
C LYS A 147 16.73 -15.34 -10.48
N VAL A 148 15.90 -14.52 -9.83
CA VAL A 148 16.27 -13.16 -9.45
C VAL A 148 16.91 -13.19 -8.06
N ILE A 149 18.03 -12.47 -7.93
CA ILE A 149 18.60 -12.14 -6.62
C ILE A 149 18.07 -10.74 -6.28
N PRO A 150 17.24 -10.59 -5.23
CA PRO A 150 16.75 -9.29 -4.81
C PRO A 150 17.91 -8.32 -4.54
N GLN A 151 17.74 -7.07 -4.98
CA GLN A 151 18.64 -5.96 -4.68
C GLN A 151 17.91 -4.98 -3.76
N PRO A 152 17.73 -5.33 -2.47
CA PRO A 152 16.90 -4.57 -1.57
C PRO A 152 17.42 -3.14 -1.42
N HIS A 153 16.49 -2.19 -1.43
CA HIS A 153 16.84 -0.81 -1.11
C HIS A 153 17.28 -0.67 0.34
N ARG A 154 18.18 0.29 0.59
CA ARG A 154 18.59 0.62 1.95
C ARG A 154 17.38 1.13 2.74
N VAL A 155 17.04 0.41 3.80
CA VAL A 155 16.03 0.81 4.77
C VAL A 155 16.48 2.09 5.46
N ARG A 156 15.58 3.07 5.54
CA ARG A 156 15.81 4.26 6.36
C ARG A 156 15.73 3.86 7.83
N ALA A 157 16.78 4.19 8.59
CA ALA A 157 16.79 3.97 10.02
C ALA A 157 15.78 4.89 10.72
N TYR A 158 15.26 4.45 11.85
CA TYR A 158 14.51 5.30 12.77
C TYR A 158 15.31 6.55 13.13
N GLN A 159 14.64 7.68 13.12
CA GLN A 159 15.18 8.97 13.55
C GLN A 159 14.40 9.42 14.77
N ALA A 160 15.04 9.37 15.93
CA ALA A 160 14.48 9.94 17.15
C ALA A 160 14.32 11.45 16.97
N GLU A 161 13.07 11.93 16.96
CA GLU A 161 12.76 13.36 17.03
C GLU A 161 12.31 13.71 18.46
N ALA A 162 12.49 14.97 18.85
CA ALA A 162 12.07 15.46 20.17
C ALA A 162 10.55 15.30 20.41
N ASN A 163 9.75 15.34 19.34
CA ASN A 163 8.31 15.10 19.40
C ASN A 163 7.98 13.76 18.68
N PRO A 164 7.80 12.65 19.42
CA PRO A 164 7.52 11.34 18.84
C PRO A 164 6.20 11.31 18.06
N THR A 165 5.22 12.12 18.47
CA THR A 165 3.91 12.23 17.81
C THR A 165 4.04 12.82 16.40
N VAL A 166 4.83 13.87 16.20
CA VAL A 166 5.09 14.45 14.87
C VAL A 166 5.93 13.50 14.01
N ALA A 167 6.90 12.83 14.61
CA ALA A 167 7.73 11.85 13.92
C ALA A 167 6.88 10.67 13.39
N LEU A 168 6.01 10.12 14.24
CA LEU A 168 5.07 9.08 13.86
C LEU A 168 4.08 9.55 12.79
N TYR A 169 3.57 10.78 12.85
CA TYR A 169 2.66 11.31 11.83
C TYR A 169 3.31 11.29 10.45
N ARG A 170 4.54 11.81 10.33
CA ARG A 170 5.29 11.83 9.06
C ARG A 170 5.60 10.41 8.55
N HIS A 171 6.03 9.53 9.46
CA HIS A 171 6.30 8.13 9.12
C HIS A 171 5.03 7.40 8.67
N GLY A 172 3.92 7.61 9.39
CA GLY A 172 2.61 7.05 9.07
C GLY A 172 2.10 7.48 7.70
N LEU A 173 2.26 8.75 7.32
CA LEU A 173 1.93 9.23 5.97
C LEU A 173 2.73 8.48 4.88
N HIS A 174 4.01 8.21 5.12
CA HIS A 174 4.83 7.44 4.18
C HIS A 174 4.37 5.98 4.10
N ARG A 175 3.96 5.37 5.21
CA ARG A 175 3.39 4.01 5.21
C ARG A 175 2.09 3.93 4.45
N VAL A 176 1.11 4.77 4.78
CA VAL A 176 -0.14 4.88 4.04
C VAL A 176 0.11 5.06 2.55
N ALA A 177 1.02 5.95 2.15
CA ALA A 177 1.35 6.15 0.74
C ALA A 177 1.98 4.92 0.05
N THR A 178 2.75 4.11 0.78
CA THR A 178 3.38 2.91 0.23
C THR A 178 2.35 1.79 0.04
N GLU A 179 1.59 1.46 1.09
CA GLU A 179 0.54 0.43 1.02
C GLU A 179 -0.53 0.80 -0.03
N TYR A 180 -0.92 2.08 -0.09
CA TYR A 180 -1.83 2.58 -1.13
C TYR A 180 -1.26 2.40 -2.54
N GLY A 181 0.03 2.69 -2.71
CA GLY A 181 0.73 2.54 -3.98
C GLY A 181 0.80 1.08 -4.43
N ALA A 182 1.13 0.17 -3.51
CA ALA A 182 1.16 -1.27 -3.75
C ALA A 182 -0.24 -1.84 -4.04
N ALA A 183 -1.27 -1.45 -3.27
CA ALA A 183 -2.66 -1.81 -3.53
C ALA A 183 -3.11 -1.36 -4.94
N CYS A 184 -2.79 -0.12 -5.34
CA CYS A 184 -3.11 0.36 -6.69
C CYS A 184 -2.36 -0.42 -7.78
N LEU A 185 -1.09 -0.76 -7.53
CA LEU A 185 -0.26 -1.51 -8.46
C LEU A 185 -0.80 -2.93 -8.65
N TYR A 186 -1.02 -3.69 -7.58
CA TYR A 186 -1.51 -5.05 -7.68
C TYR A 186 -2.93 -5.11 -8.25
N LEU A 187 -3.81 -4.16 -7.92
CA LEU A 187 -5.13 -4.05 -8.56
C LEU A 187 -5.00 -3.80 -10.07
N TRP A 188 -4.11 -2.91 -10.49
CA TRP A 188 -3.88 -2.63 -11.90
C TRP A 188 -3.28 -3.84 -12.63
N LEU A 189 -2.32 -4.53 -12.02
CA LEU A 189 -1.74 -5.76 -12.57
C LEU A 189 -2.78 -6.90 -12.63
N MET A 190 -3.70 -7.01 -11.66
CA MET A 190 -4.82 -7.96 -11.72
C MET A 190 -5.70 -7.74 -12.94
N ALA A 191 -6.00 -6.49 -13.31
CA ALA A 191 -6.74 -6.17 -14.52
C ALA A 191 -5.98 -6.51 -15.82
N HIS A 192 -4.67 -6.73 -15.70
CA HIS A 192 -3.75 -7.08 -16.78
C HIS A 192 -3.22 -8.50 -16.70
N THR A 193 -3.88 -9.36 -15.91
CA THR A 193 -3.53 -10.77 -15.77
C THR A 193 -4.77 -11.65 -15.73
N THR A 194 -4.62 -12.95 -16.01
CA THR A 194 -5.69 -13.95 -15.89
C THR A 194 -5.19 -15.21 -15.17
N GLY A 195 -6.11 -16.12 -14.85
CA GLY A 195 -5.78 -17.45 -14.33
C GLY A 195 -4.98 -17.44 -13.01
N PRO A 196 -4.14 -18.46 -12.77
CA PRO A 196 -3.26 -18.54 -11.61
C PRO A 196 -2.37 -17.32 -11.36
N LEU A 197 -1.90 -16.62 -12.41
CA LEU A 197 -1.13 -15.39 -12.24
C LEU A 197 -1.97 -14.28 -11.60
N GLN A 198 -3.21 -14.10 -12.05
CA GLN A 198 -4.14 -13.15 -11.43
C GLN A 198 -4.47 -13.55 -9.98
N ALA A 199 -4.55 -14.85 -9.68
CA ALA A 199 -4.79 -15.34 -8.32
C ALA A 199 -3.65 -14.94 -7.36
N VAL A 200 -2.38 -15.00 -7.78
CA VAL A 200 -1.25 -14.50 -6.95
C VAL A 200 -1.41 -13.01 -6.66
N LEU A 201 -1.72 -12.21 -7.69
CA LEU A 201 -1.86 -10.76 -7.53
C LEU A 201 -3.09 -10.38 -6.69
N HIS A 202 -4.13 -11.21 -6.70
CA HIS A 202 -5.27 -11.06 -5.82
C HIS A 202 -4.89 -11.22 -4.35
N GLU A 203 -4.10 -12.25 -4.02
CA GLU A 203 -3.63 -12.45 -2.66
C GLU A 203 -2.77 -11.28 -2.15
N LEU A 204 -1.86 -10.80 -2.99
CA LEU A 204 -1.07 -9.59 -2.69
C LEU A 204 -1.97 -8.37 -2.48
N LEU A 205 -2.92 -8.13 -3.39
CA LEU A 205 -3.85 -7.00 -3.27
C LEU A 205 -4.64 -7.03 -1.96
N LEU A 206 -5.13 -8.19 -1.55
CA LEU A 206 -5.90 -8.34 -0.31
C LEU A 206 -5.07 -7.96 0.92
N ASP A 207 -3.79 -8.33 0.93
CA ASP A 207 -2.86 -7.97 2.01
C ASP A 207 -2.62 -6.45 2.01
N GLU A 208 -2.32 -5.85 0.85
CA GLU A 208 -2.08 -4.40 0.76
C GLU A 208 -3.30 -3.56 1.16
N ILE A 209 -4.51 -3.99 0.77
CA ILE A 209 -5.74 -3.29 1.15
C ILE A 209 -5.97 -3.39 2.66
N ASN A 210 -5.70 -4.57 3.22
CA ASN A 210 -5.78 -4.80 4.65
C ASN A 210 -4.81 -3.88 5.42
N HIS A 211 -3.55 -3.80 4.98
CA HIS A 211 -2.53 -2.96 5.60
C HIS A 211 -2.84 -1.48 5.44
N MET A 212 -3.15 -1.05 4.21
CA MET A 212 -3.56 0.33 3.91
C MET A 212 -4.74 0.78 4.75
N ALA A 213 -5.81 -0.02 4.84
CA ALA A 213 -7.00 0.35 5.62
C ALA A 213 -6.67 0.52 7.11
N LYS A 214 -5.85 -0.38 7.67
CA LYS A 214 -5.42 -0.33 9.07
C LYS A 214 -4.56 0.89 9.36
N PHE A 215 -3.54 1.16 8.54
CA PHE A 215 -2.70 2.35 8.72
C PHE A 215 -3.48 3.66 8.50
N TRP A 216 -4.39 3.69 7.52
CA TRP A 216 -5.23 4.86 7.25
C TRP A 216 -6.18 5.15 8.40
N GLY A 217 -6.92 4.15 8.87
CA GLY A 217 -7.85 4.28 9.99
C GLY A 217 -7.15 4.63 11.30
N PHE A 218 -6.03 3.96 11.60
CA PHE A 218 -5.17 4.30 12.73
C PHE A 218 -4.67 5.76 12.65
N GLY A 219 -4.24 6.20 11.46
CA GLY A 219 -3.78 7.58 11.24
C GLY A 219 -4.86 8.62 11.55
N ILE A 220 -6.10 8.42 11.11
CA ILE A 220 -7.19 9.35 11.43
C ILE A 220 -7.52 9.33 12.91
N TRP A 221 -7.55 8.13 13.52
CA TRP A 221 -7.84 7.98 14.94
C TRP A 221 -6.76 8.65 15.81
N ALA A 222 -5.49 8.41 15.50
CA ALA A 222 -4.38 9.01 16.22
C ALA A 222 -4.30 10.53 15.98
N TYR A 223 -4.74 11.04 14.82
CA TYR A 223 -4.62 12.45 14.45
C TYR A 223 -5.96 13.04 13.95
N PRO A 224 -6.98 13.18 14.80
CA PRO A 224 -8.34 13.55 14.38
C PRO A 224 -8.45 14.99 13.86
N ASN A 225 -7.48 15.86 14.18
CA ASN A 225 -7.43 17.25 13.71
C ASN A 225 -6.73 17.40 12.36
N SER A 226 -6.15 16.32 11.81
CA SER A 226 -5.50 16.34 10.52
C SER A 226 -6.54 16.31 9.40
N SER A 227 -6.90 17.49 8.89
CA SER A 227 -7.78 17.58 7.72
C SER A 227 -7.06 17.08 6.45
N LEU A 228 -7.78 16.53 5.46
CA LEU A 228 -7.20 16.14 4.16
C LEU A 228 -6.40 17.27 3.48
N PRO A 229 -6.83 18.56 3.54
CA PRO A 229 -6.00 19.68 3.10
C PRO A 229 -4.72 19.84 3.91
N HIS A 230 -4.75 19.62 5.23
CA HIS A 230 -3.56 19.66 6.08
C HIS A 230 -2.63 18.50 5.79
N ILE A 231 -3.14 17.29 5.57
CA ILE A 231 -2.37 16.14 5.07
C ILE A 231 -1.69 16.56 3.77
N GLY A 232 -2.46 17.00 2.76
CA GLY A 232 -1.96 17.48 1.46
C GLY A 232 -0.92 18.59 1.57
N TRP A 233 -1.11 19.54 2.49
CA TRP A 233 -0.17 20.62 2.79
C TRP A 233 1.11 20.11 3.44
N THR A 234 1.02 19.20 4.43
CA THR A 234 2.20 18.51 4.98
C THR A 234 2.93 17.76 3.88
N LEU A 235 2.20 17.08 2.96
CA LEU A 235 2.82 16.43 1.80
C LEU A 235 3.61 17.47 1.00
N LEU A 236 2.98 18.57 0.56
CA LEU A 236 3.59 19.68 -0.19
C LEU A 236 4.80 20.31 0.52
N GLN A 237 4.76 20.49 1.84
CA GLN A 237 5.89 20.99 2.61
C GLN A 237 7.07 20.01 2.61
N THR A 238 6.81 18.70 2.67
CA THR A 238 7.87 17.69 2.43
C THR A 238 8.35 17.66 0.98
N MET A 239 7.59 18.24 0.03
CA MET A 239 8.01 18.40 -1.38
C MET A 239 8.90 19.63 -1.60
N GLN A 240 8.70 20.73 -0.86
CA GLN A 240 9.35 22.02 -1.13
C GLN A 240 10.71 22.23 -0.41
N GLY A 241 11.20 21.26 0.36
CA GLY A 241 12.59 21.22 0.82
C GLY A 241 13.14 22.54 1.39
N ARG A 242 12.38 23.29 2.20
CA ARG A 242 12.87 24.56 2.75
C ARG A 242 13.78 24.36 3.97
N VAL A 243 15.02 24.83 3.78
CA VAL A 243 16.05 25.34 4.70
C VAL A 243 16.12 24.65 6.07
N GLY A 244 17.00 23.64 6.15
CA GLY A 244 17.21 22.77 7.32
C GLY A 244 17.02 21.28 7.03
N TYR A 245 16.65 20.94 5.79
CA TYR A 245 16.37 19.59 5.34
C TYR A 245 17.66 18.77 5.17
N GLN A 246 17.96 17.89 6.13
CA GLN A 246 18.99 16.87 5.97
C GLN A 246 18.55 15.84 4.92
N ARG A 247 19.47 15.45 4.04
CA ARG A 247 19.29 14.49 2.93
C ARG A 247 18.74 13.12 3.38
N ASP A 248 18.80 12.82 4.67
CA ASP A 248 18.31 11.60 5.31
C ASP A 248 16.84 11.67 5.77
N ARG A 249 16.15 12.82 5.66
CA ARG A 249 14.74 12.95 6.05
C ARG A 249 13.79 12.44 4.95
N SER A 250 12.67 11.84 5.36
CA SER A 250 11.69 11.24 4.45
C SER A 250 10.85 12.28 3.72
N SER A 251 10.98 12.36 2.39
CA SER A 251 10.02 13.05 1.53
C SER A 251 9.16 12.05 0.75
N LEU A 252 7.90 12.40 0.59
CA LEU A 252 6.99 11.66 -0.29
C LEU A 252 7.39 11.78 -1.76
N VAL A 253 7.99 12.91 -2.17
CA VAL A 253 8.58 13.07 -3.51
C VAL A 253 9.64 12.03 -3.78
N GLY A 254 10.57 11.82 -2.83
CA GLY A 254 11.58 10.78 -2.97
C GLY A 254 10.96 9.38 -3.00
N THR A 255 9.77 9.19 -2.42
CA THR A 255 9.06 7.91 -2.44
C THR A 255 8.37 7.68 -3.78
N LEU A 256 7.64 8.69 -4.29
CA LEU A 256 7.04 8.67 -5.61
C LEU A 256 8.09 8.52 -6.72
N GLN A 257 9.18 9.28 -6.66
CA GLN A 257 10.28 9.19 -7.63
C GLN A 257 10.90 7.78 -7.60
N ARG A 258 11.18 7.24 -6.41
CA ARG A 258 11.70 5.87 -6.27
C ARG A 258 10.71 4.86 -6.85
N MET A 259 9.43 4.96 -6.51
CA MET A 259 8.41 4.06 -7.07
C MET A 259 8.37 4.15 -8.60
N THR A 260 8.44 5.35 -9.19
CA THR A 260 8.47 5.48 -10.65
C THR A 260 9.74 4.89 -11.27
N ASP A 261 10.88 5.02 -10.60
CA ASP A 261 12.15 4.47 -11.09
C ASP A 261 12.14 2.94 -11.01
N VAL A 262 11.71 2.40 -9.87
CA VAL A 262 11.61 0.96 -9.57
C VAL A 262 10.62 0.25 -10.49
N LEU A 263 9.48 0.89 -10.78
CA LEU A 263 8.49 0.34 -11.71
C LEU A 263 8.93 0.43 -13.18
N GLY A 264 10.08 1.04 -13.48
CA GLY A 264 10.55 1.23 -14.84
C GLY A 264 9.60 2.12 -15.65
N TRP A 265 9.05 3.18 -15.03
CA TRP A 265 8.01 4.05 -15.59
C TRP A 265 8.29 4.47 -17.04
N GLN A 266 9.56 4.76 -17.36
CA GLN A 266 9.99 5.18 -18.69
C GLN A 266 9.82 4.11 -19.78
N ALA A 267 9.78 2.83 -19.42
CA ALA A 267 9.51 1.72 -20.32
C ALA A 267 8.01 1.51 -20.60
N TRP A 268 7.13 2.10 -19.80
CA TRP A 268 5.68 1.90 -19.96
C TRP A 268 5.15 2.68 -21.15
N SER A 269 4.18 2.10 -21.86
CA SER A 269 3.42 2.82 -22.87
C SER A 269 2.66 4.00 -22.24
N ALA A 270 2.38 5.05 -23.02
CA ALA A 270 1.58 6.18 -22.56
C ALA A 270 0.19 5.74 -22.05
N ARG A 271 -0.40 4.73 -22.68
CA ARG A 271 -1.68 4.13 -22.26
C ARG A 271 -1.58 3.47 -20.88
N ASN A 272 -0.51 2.72 -20.60
CA ASN A 272 -0.33 2.05 -19.31
C ASN A 272 -0.12 3.07 -18.19
N ARG A 273 0.73 4.09 -18.43
CA ARG A 273 0.92 5.20 -17.48
C ARG A 273 -0.41 5.89 -17.17
N TRP A 274 -1.20 6.18 -18.20
CA TRP A 274 -2.49 6.83 -18.06
C TRP A 274 -3.49 5.98 -17.27
N THR A 275 -3.66 4.72 -17.63
CA THR A 275 -4.61 3.82 -16.94
C THR A 275 -4.22 3.54 -15.50
N PHE A 276 -2.94 3.37 -15.20
CA PHE A 276 -2.47 3.25 -13.82
C PHE A 276 -2.69 4.55 -13.03
N THR A 277 -2.36 5.70 -13.62
CA THR A 277 -2.61 7.01 -12.99
C THR A 277 -4.10 7.21 -12.67
N LEU A 278 -4.98 6.88 -13.61
CA LEU A 278 -6.43 6.90 -13.37
C LEU A 278 -6.86 5.93 -12.29
N THR A 279 -6.27 4.73 -12.23
CA THR A 279 -6.55 3.74 -11.18
C THR A 279 -6.24 4.32 -9.80
N CYS A 280 -5.07 4.94 -9.63
CA CYS A 280 -4.70 5.67 -8.43
C CYS A 280 -5.72 6.78 -8.11
N PHE A 281 -6.01 7.67 -9.06
CA PHE A 281 -6.97 8.77 -8.80
C PHE A 281 -8.35 8.27 -8.38
N HIS A 282 -8.86 7.21 -9.01
CA HIS A 282 -10.15 6.63 -8.65
C HIS A 282 -10.10 5.96 -7.27
N ALA A 283 -9.04 5.20 -6.96
CA ALA A 283 -8.82 4.62 -5.64
C ALA A 283 -8.79 5.70 -4.55
N LEU A 284 -8.03 6.78 -4.75
CA LEU A 284 -7.98 7.92 -3.83
C LEU A 284 -9.35 8.59 -3.65
N GLY A 285 -10.14 8.70 -4.73
CA GLY A 285 -11.52 9.19 -4.65
C GLY A 285 -12.41 8.30 -3.78
N ARG A 286 -12.24 6.97 -3.83
CA ARG A 286 -12.95 6.02 -2.97
C ARG A 286 -12.49 6.11 -1.52
N LEU A 287 -11.17 6.18 -1.29
CA LEU A 287 -10.61 6.41 0.04
C LEU A 287 -11.09 7.72 0.66
N SER A 288 -11.18 8.78 -0.13
CA SER A 288 -11.70 10.08 0.34
C SER A 288 -13.16 10.00 0.76
N ARG A 289 -13.98 9.20 0.06
CA ARG A 289 -15.37 8.93 0.47
C ARG A 289 -15.41 8.08 1.74
N TRP A 290 -14.61 7.02 1.80
CA TRP A 290 -14.51 6.18 2.99
C TRP A 290 -14.05 6.97 4.22
N ASN A 291 -13.09 7.89 4.07
CA ASN A 291 -12.62 8.79 5.12
C ASN A 291 -13.76 9.59 5.77
N GLN A 292 -14.83 9.91 5.05
CA GLN A 292 -15.99 10.63 5.59
C GLN A 292 -16.82 9.76 6.55
N HIS A 293 -16.68 8.43 6.49
CA HIS A 293 -17.33 7.48 7.38
C HIS A 293 -16.50 7.19 8.65
N LEU A 294 -15.22 7.56 8.66
CA LEU A 294 -14.30 7.36 9.79
C LEU A 294 -14.44 8.48 10.83
N THR A 295 -15.65 8.58 11.40
CA THR A 295 -15.96 9.61 12.40
C THR A 295 -15.17 9.40 13.71
N PRO A 296 -14.92 10.45 14.50
CA PRO A 296 -14.28 10.30 15.80
C PRO A 296 -14.98 9.30 16.72
N ALA A 297 -16.32 9.33 16.74
CA ALA A 297 -17.13 8.40 17.54
C ALA A 297 -16.92 6.93 17.10
N PHE A 298 -16.96 6.67 15.79
CA PHE A 298 -16.71 5.33 15.25
C PHE A 298 -15.30 4.82 15.60
N LEU A 299 -14.29 5.66 15.41
CA LEU A 299 -12.90 5.27 15.68
C LEU A 299 -12.62 5.12 17.18
N GLN A 300 -13.25 5.93 18.03
CA GLN A 300 -13.13 5.82 19.48
C GLN A 300 -13.80 4.55 20.01
N ASP A 301 -14.97 4.19 19.48
CA ASP A 301 -15.64 2.93 19.79
C ASP A 301 -14.77 1.73 19.39
N LEU A 302 -14.11 1.82 18.22
CA LEU A 302 -13.28 0.74 17.70
C LEU A 302 -11.91 0.59 18.39
N LEU A 303 -11.18 1.69 18.61
CA LEU A 303 -9.76 1.67 19.01
C LEU A 303 -9.52 2.20 20.44
N GLY A 304 -10.54 2.79 21.06
CA GLY A 304 -10.46 3.45 22.36
C GLY A 304 -10.07 4.92 22.27
N GLU A 305 -9.57 5.48 23.38
CA GLU A 305 -9.11 6.86 23.42
C GLU A 305 -7.84 7.07 22.59
N SER A 306 -7.84 8.12 21.77
CA SER A 306 -6.71 8.44 20.90
C SER A 306 -5.48 8.90 21.69
N PRO A 307 -4.28 8.35 21.42
CA PRO A 307 -3.07 8.63 22.19
C PRO A 307 -2.56 10.07 21.99
N CYS A 308 -2.97 10.74 20.91
CA CYS A 308 -2.54 12.10 20.61
C CYS A 308 -3.63 13.16 20.84
N HIS A 309 -4.77 12.79 21.45
CA HIS A 309 -5.91 13.71 21.62
C HIS A 309 -5.58 14.90 22.56
N CYS A 310 -4.57 14.79 23.42
CA CYS A 310 -4.21 15.81 24.43
C CYS A 310 -3.23 16.90 23.96
N SER A 311 -2.61 16.83 22.78
CA SER A 311 -1.71 17.90 22.33
C SER A 311 -2.51 19.01 21.63
N LYS A 312 -3.15 19.87 22.41
CA LYS A 312 -3.69 21.16 21.93
C LYS A 312 -2.60 22.16 21.52
N GLU A 313 -1.32 21.81 21.70
CA GLU A 313 -0.19 22.65 21.33
C GLU A 313 0.46 22.15 20.04
N ASN A 314 0.18 22.88 18.96
CA ASN A 314 0.93 22.99 17.71
C ASN A 314 1.11 21.72 16.85
N PHE A 315 0.17 21.52 15.93
CA PHE A 315 0.42 20.92 14.60
C PHE A 315 0.34 22.01 13.53
#